data_AF-A0A6S6U4V3-F1
#
_entry.id   AF-A0A6S6U4V3-F1
#
_cell.length_a   1.000
_cell.length_b   1.000
_cell.length_c   1.000
_cell.angle_alpha   90.00
_cell.angle_beta   90.00
_cell.angle_gamma   90.00
#
_symmetry.space_group_name_H-M   'P 1'
#
loop_
_entity.id
_entity.type
_entity.pdbx_description
1 polymer ?
#
loop_
_entity_poly.entity_id
_entity_poly.type
_entity_poly.pdbx_seq_one_letter_code
_entity_poly.pdbx_strand_id
1 'polypeptide(L)'
;MIFYSDTVSLSMKTLALYKFFPFIIALILLLLLAFFLRENGNIAVTSTSQQELRVVRNVLLANQDTVRVNLLRSLDPLVKDTQGDILWNSEMQNGVLQLQGLPEHEGRKKYQLWIYDLKRDNNHPVLAANFYGSEADTSSYIVSIKPTENIEKAFKFVVTKSLISNSKFEDAEPIFFAQP
;
A
#
# COMPACT_ATOMS: atom_id res chain seq x y z
N MET A 1 -84.08 -18.79 28.63
CA MET A 1 -83.08 -19.73 28.10
C MET A 1 -82.24 -18.94 27.10
N ILE A 2 -80.96 -18.71 27.43
CA ILE A 2 -80.17 -17.55 27.01
C ILE A 2 -78.86 -18.01 26.32
N PHE A 3 -78.64 -17.52 25.08
CA PHE A 3 -77.38 -17.15 24.37
C PHE A 3 -76.40 -18.28 23.97
N TYR A 4 -76.07 -18.46 22.68
CA TYR A 4 -75.13 -17.76 21.75
C TYR A 4 -73.71 -18.36 21.74
N SER A 5 -73.15 -18.41 20.53
CA SER A 5 -71.93 -19.06 20.04
C SER A 5 -70.64 -18.77 20.80
N ASP A 6 -69.66 -19.67 20.68
CA ASP A 6 -68.26 -19.24 20.49
C ASP A 6 -67.52 -20.14 19.49
N THR A 7 -67.17 -19.53 18.37
CA THR A 7 -66.29 -20.03 17.33
C THR A 7 -64.84 -19.85 17.77
N VAL A 8 -64.06 -20.92 17.72
CA VAL A 8 -62.61 -20.86 17.93
C VAL A 8 -61.99 -20.05 16.78
N SER A 9 -61.69 -18.78 17.02
CA SER A 9 -60.90 -17.96 16.09
C SER A 9 -59.42 -18.34 16.22
N LEU A 10 -58.98 -19.31 15.43
CA LEU A 10 -57.55 -19.59 15.29
C LEU A 10 -56.92 -18.44 14.48
N SER A 11 -56.13 -17.63 15.17
CA SER A 11 -55.42 -16.44 14.67
C SER A 11 -54.72 -16.67 13.32
N MET A 12 -55.27 -16.08 12.25
CA MET A 12 -54.68 -15.98 10.90
C MET A 12 -53.44 -15.03 10.83
N LYS A 13 -52.62 -14.95 11.88
CA LYS A 13 -51.38 -14.13 11.86
C LYS A 13 -50.10 -14.94 11.64
N THR A 14 -50.14 -16.26 11.82
CA THR A 14 -48.96 -17.15 11.69
C THR A 14 -48.70 -17.63 10.25
N LEU A 15 -49.70 -17.55 9.35
CA LEU A 15 -49.56 -17.95 7.94
C LEU A 15 -48.91 -16.89 7.03
N ALA A 16 -48.69 -15.66 7.50
CA ALA A 16 -48.04 -14.64 6.68
C ALA A 16 -46.50 -14.68 6.79
N LEU A 17 -45.96 -15.16 7.91
CA LEU A 17 -44.55 -15.02 8.25
C LEU A 17 -43.63 -16.01 7.49
N TYR A 18 -44.09 -17.24 7.23
CA TYR A 18 -43.30 -18.27 6.54
C TYR A 18 -43.08 -17.95 5.04
N LYS A 19 -43.95 -17.13 4.44
CA LYS A 19 -43.82 -16.72 3.03
C LYS A 19 -42.64 -15.78 2.80
N PHE A 20 -42.20 -15.07 3.84
CA PHE A 20 -41.05 -14.17 3.78
C PHE A 20 -39.73 -14.85 4.19
N PHE A 21 -39.80 -16.02 4.83
CA PHE A 21 -38.64 -16.80 5.24
C PHE A 21 -37.62 -17.11 4.11
N PRO A 22 -38.02 -17.53 2.89
CA PRO A 22 -37.06 -17.74 1.80
C PRO A 22 -36.38 -16.45 1.35
N PHE A 23 -37.06 -15.30 1.41
CA PHE A 23 -36.48 -14.00 1.07
C PHE A 23 -35.46 -13.54 2.12
N ILE A 24 -35.70 -13.83 3.39
CA ILE A 24 -34.74 -13.54 4.48
C ILE A 24 -33.49 -14.40 4.31
N ILE A 25 -33.63 -15.70 4.01
CA ILE A 25 -32.49 -16.58 3.74
C ILE A 25 -31.71 -16.11 2.51
N ALA A 26 -32.41 -15.79 1.42
CA ALA A 26 -31.75 -15.28 0.21
C ALA A 26 -30.98 -13.99 0.49
N LEU A 27 -31.54 -13.06 1.27
CA LEU A 27 -30.89 -11.82 1.66
C LEU A 27 -29.64 -12.08 2.51
N ILE A 28 -29.71 -12.99 3.48
CA ILE A 28 -28.55 -13.38 4.30
C ILE A 28 -27.46 -14.02 3.44
N LEU A 29 -27.83 -14.91 2.51
CA LEU A 29 -26.87 -15.52 1.59
C LEU A 29 -26.21 -14.47 0.67
N LEU A 30 -26.97 -13.48 0.21
CA LEU A 30 -26.46 -12.41 -0.64
C LEU A 30 -25.52 -11.48 0.14
N LEU A 31 -25.83 -11.20 1.41
CA LEU A 31 -24.96 -10.44 2.32
C LEU A 31 -23.68 -11.21 2.65
N LEU A 32 -23.77 -12.52 2.91
CA LEU A 32 -22.60 -13.37 3.14
C LEU A 32 -21.73 -13.47 1.88
N LEU A 33 -22.33 -13.60 0.70
CA LEU A 33 -21.61 -13.61 -0.57
C LEU A 33 -20.91 -12.28 -0.82
N ALA A 34 -21.60 -11.15 -0.58
CA ALA A 34 -21.01 -9.82 -0.71
C ALA A 34 -19.86 -9.59 0.29
N PHE A 35 -20.00 -10.08 1.53
CA PHE A 35 -18.96 -10.04 2.54
C PHE A 35 -17.73 -10.85 2.10
N PHE A 36 -17.93 -12.07 1.61
CA PHE A 36 -16.86 -12.96 1.16
C PHE A 36 -16.12 -12.42 -0.08
N LEU A 37 -16.85 -11.81 -1.04
CA LEU A 37 -16.25 -11.15 -2.20
C LEU A 37 -15.43 -9.91 -1.80
N ARG A 38 -15.89 -9.15 -0.80
CA ARG A 38 -15.18 -7.98 -0.28
C ARG A 38 -13.88 -8.35 0.43
N GLU A 39 -13.88 -9.44 1.20
CA GLU A 39 -12.70 -9.88 1.97
C GLU A 39 -11.59 -10.43 1.05
N ASN A 40 -11.95 -11.20 0.02
CA ASN A 40 -10.98 -11.82 -0.89
C ASN A 40 -10.43 -10.86 -1.96
N GLY A 41 -11.14 -9.78 -2.29
CA GLY A 41 -10.71 -8.84 -3.34
C GLY A 41 -9.42 -8.09 -3.03
N ASN A 42 -9.15 -7.81 -1.75
CA ASN A 42 -7.98 -7.01 -1.35
C ASN A 42 -6.66 -7.80 -1.41
N ILE A 43 -6.70 -9.12 -1.18
CA ILE A 43 -5.50 -9.97 -1.13
C ILE A 43 -4.94 -10.25 -2.53
N ALA A 44 -5.81 -10.41 -3.52
CA ALA A 44 -5.40 -10.65 -4.91
C ALA A 44 -4.71 -9.41 -5.54
N VAL A 45 -5.21 -8.20 -5.27
CA VAL A 45 -4.69 -6.97 -5.90
C VAL A 45 -3.27 -6.64 -5.44
N THR A 46 -2.97 -6.75 -4.14
CA THR A 46 -1.64 -6.44 -3.61
C THR A 46 -0.60 -7.48 -4.01
N SER A 47 -0.97 -8.77 -4.02
CA SER A 47 -0.07 -9.86 -4.42
C SER A 47 0.30 -9.79 -5.91
N THR A 48 -0.66 -9.51 -6.79
CA THR A 48 -0.39 -9.29 -8.22
C THR A 48 0.52 -8.09 -8.45
N SER A 49 0.27 -6.95 -7.80
CA SER A 49 1.12 -5.76 -7.94
C SER A 49 2.56 -6.01 -7.48
N GLN A 50 2.76 -6.69 -6.36
CA GLN A 50 4.12 -7.02 -5.89
C GLN A 50 4.82 -8.01 -6.82
N GLN A 51 4.10 -8.95 -7.44
CA GLN A 51 4.66 -9.85 -8.43
C GLN A 51 5.13 -9.12 -9.69
N GLU A 52 4.36 -8.14 -10.18
CA GLU A 52 4.77 -7.28 -11.30
C GLU A 52 6.05 -6.50 -10.99
N LEU A 53 6.15 -5.93 -9.78
CA LEU A 53 7.34 -5.20 -9.35
C LEU A 53 8.58 -6.09 -9.21
N ARG A 54 8.40 -7.38 -8.84
CA ARG A 54 9.50 -8.36 -8.86
C ARG A 54 10.00 -8.62 -10.28
N VAL A 55 9.12 -8.65 -11.27
CA VAL A 55 9.50 -8.77 -12.69
C VAL A 55 10.29 -7.53 -13.12
N VAL A 56 9.81 -6.32 -12.80
CA VAL A 56 10.52 -5.06 -13.09
C VAL A 56 11.91 -5.06 -12.45
N ARG A 57 12.02 -5.48 -11.19
CA ARG A 57 13.30 -5.62 -10.50
C ARG A 57 14.27 -6.52 -11.25
N ASN A 58 13.82 -7.69 -11.71
CA ASN A 58 14.66 -8.63 -12.44
C ASN A 58 15.14 -8.07 -13.79
N VAL A 59 14.27 -7.32 -14.49
CA VAL A 59 14.65 -6.62 -15.74
C VAL A 59 15.73 -5.57 -15.45
N LEU A 60 15.55 -4.77 -14.40
CA LEU A 60 16.54 -3.77 -14.00
C LEU A 60 17.88 -4.40 -13.62
N LEU A 61 17.87 -5.51 -12.87
CA LEU A 61 19.09 -6.24 -12.50
C LEU A 61 19.84 -6.83 -13.71
N ALA A 62 19.13 -7.16 -14.79
CA ALA A 62 19.75 -7.67 -16.01
C ALA A 62 20.35 -6.56 -16.90
N ASN A 63 20.00 -5.30 -16.64
CA ASN A 63 20.50 -4.14 -17.40
C ASN A 63 21.79 -3.59 -16.75
N GLN A 64 22.83 -3.38 -17.56
CA GLN A 64 24.16 -2.96 -17.11
C GLN A 64 24.22 -1.49 -16.66
N ASP A 65 23.33 -0.66 -17.19
CA ASP A 65 23.23 0.78 -16.88
C ASP A 65 22.34 1.05 -15.66
N THR A 66 21.80 -0.02 -15.04
CA THR A 66 21.09 0.07 -13.77
C THR A 66 22.09 0.23 -12.63
N VAL A 67 21.96 1.33 -11.90
CA VAL A 67 22.67 1.56 -10.65
C VAL A 67 21.98 0.82 -9.53
N ARG A 68 22.76 0.07 -8.72
CA ARG A 68 22.29 -0.59 -7.50
C ARG A 68 22.94 0.03 -6.28
N VAL A 69 22.12 0.53 -5.35
CA VAL A 69 22.60 1.22 -4.16
C VAL A 69 21.90 0.69 -2.91
N ASN A 70 22.68 0.36 -1.88
CA ASN A 70 22.10 -0.04 -0.60
C ASN A 70 21.70 1.19 0.21
N LEU A 71 20.60 1.09 0.95
CA LEU A 71 20.26 2.08 1.97
C LEU A 71 21.33 2.07 3.06
N LEU A 72 21.82 3.26 3.41
CA LEU A 72 22.64 3.46 4.59
C LEU A 72 21.82 3.23 5.85
N ARG A 73 22.47 2.74 6.90
CA ARG A 73 21.82 2.47 8.19
C ARG A 73 21.20 3.75 8.75
N SER A 74 19.93 3.67 9.17
CA SER A 74 19.27 4.79 9.83
C SER A 74 19.76 4.98 11.26
N LEU A 75 19.76 6.24 11.70
CA LEU A 75 19.96 6.61 13.10
C LEU A 75 18.63 6.71 13.87
N ASP A 76 17.49 6.69 13.18
CA ASP A 76 16.18 6.66 13.82
C ASP A 76 15.98 5.27 14.47
N PRO A 77 15.83 5.18 15.81
CA PRO A 77 15.70 3.90 16.50
C PRO A 77 14.51 3.05 16.04
N LEU A 78 13.47 3.67 15.47
CA LEU A 78 12.26 2.98 15.02
C LEU A 78 12.49 2.21 13.71
N VAL A 79 13.43 2.67 12.87
CA VAL A 79 13.68 2.08 11.54
C VAL A 79 15.12 1.61 11.37
N LYS A 80 15.87 1.50 12.48
CA LYS A 80 17.29 1.12 12.52
C LYS A 80 17.58 -0.29 11.96
N ASP A 81 16.59 -1.17 11.99
CA ASP A 81 16.69 -2.56 11.54
C ASP A 81 16.10 -2.75 10.13
N THR A 82 15.50 -1.69 9.56
CA THR A 82 15.06 -1.67 8.18
C THR A 82 16.25 -1.74 7.23
N GLN A 83 16.13 -2.60 6.23
CA GLN A 83 17.13 -2.78 5.19
C GLN A 83 16.49 -2.58 3.81
N GLY A 84 17.32 -2.32 2.81
CA GLY A 84 16.83 -2.17 1.46
C GLY A 84 17.90 -1.77 0.46
N ASP A 85 17.53 -1.89 -0.81
CA ASP A 85 18.32 -1.44 -1.94
C ASP A 85 17.44 -0.72 -2.97
N ILE A 86 18.05 0.24 -3.65
CA ILE A 86 17.48 0.99 -4.75
C ILE A 86 18.14 0.48 -6.03
N LEU A 87 17.31 0.13 -7.01
CA LEU A 87 17.71 -0.03 -8.40
C LEU A 87 17.17 1.14 -9.19
N TRP A 88 18.03 1.87 -9.87
CA TRP A 88 17.65 3.00 -10.70
C TRP A 88 18.33 2.93 -12.05
N ASN A 89 17.57 3.07 -13.12
CA ASN A 89 18.09 3.19 -14.47
C ASN A 89 17.65 4.53 -15.07
N SER A 90 18.60 5.44 -15.28
CA SER A 90 18.33 6.76 -15.84
C SER A 90 17.88 6.72 -17.30
N GLU A 91 18.34 5.77 -18.11
CA GLU A 91 17.91 5.71 -19.51
C GLU A 91 16.44 5.27 -19.63
N MET A 92 16.03 4.32 -18.80
CA MET A 92 14.67 3.81 -18.74
C MET A 92 13.72 4.72 -17.93
N GLN A 93 14.26 5.72 -17.21
CA GLN A 93 13.52 6.54 -16.23
C GLN A 93 12.66 5.68 -15.28
N ASN A 94 13.22 4.56 -14.82
CA ASN A 94 12.49 3.58 -14.04
C ASN A 94 13.40 2.97 -12.97
N GLY A 95 12.79 2.61 -11.85
CA GLY A 95 13.49 2.03 -10.73
C GLY A 95 12.57 1.34 -9.75
N VAL A 96 13.19 0.64 -8.81
CA VAL A 96 12.51 0.03 -7.67
C VAL A 96 13.30 0.24 -6.40
N LEU A 97 12.58 0.46 -5.30
CA LEU A 97 13.11 0.44 -3.94
C LEU A 97 12.59 -0.84 -3.29
N GLN A 98 13.48 -1.76 -2.94
CA GLN A 98 13.13 -2.92 -2.12
C GLN A 98 13.41 -2.58 -0.66
N LEU A 99 12.45 -2.87 0.20
CA LEU A 99 12.54 -2.66 1.63
C LEU A 99 12.29 -3.97 2.37
N GLN A 100 12.84 -4.08 3.56
CA GLN A 100 12.55 -5.13 4.52
C GLN A 100 12.45 -4.53 5.91
N GLY A 101 11.37 -4.83 6.63
CA GLY A 101 11.18 -4.40 8.02
C GLY A 101 11.07 -2.89 8.18
N LEU A 102 10.43 -2.21 7.21
CA LEU A 102 10.02 -0.82 7.40
C LEU A 102 8.66 -0.81 8.12
N PRO A 103 8.60 -0.33 9.37
CA PRO A 103 7.37 -0.36 10.15
C PRO A 103 6.34 0.59 9.55
N GLU A 104 5.09 0.19 9.67
CA GLU A 104 3.97 1.11 9.50
C GLU A 104 4.02 2.24 10.55
N HIS A 105 3.57 3.42 10.18
CA HIS A 105 3.51 4.55 11.10
C HIS A 105 2.11 4.69 11.68
N GLU A 106 2.05 4.84 13.00
CA GLU A 106 0.85 5.29 13.69
C GLU A 106 0.51 6.74 13.28
N GLY A 107 -0.70 6.94 12.75
CA GLY A 107 -1.25 8.25 12.41
C GLY A 107 -1.09 8.70 10.95
N ARG A 108 -1.12 10.02 10.70
CA ARG A 108 -1.17 10.61 9.35
C ARG A 108 0.22 10.87 8.75
N LYS A 109 1.09 9.86 8.74
CA LYS A 109 2.44 9.95 8.16
C LYS A 109 2.62 8.99 6.99
N LYS A 110 3.56 9.32 6.11
CA LYS A 110 3.98 8.50 4.96
C LYS A 110 5.48 8.62 4.75
N TYR A 111 6.04 7.66 4.02
CA TYR A 111 7.40 7.72 3.54
C TYR A 111 7.43 8.27 2.12
N GLN A 112 8.52 8.96 1.80
CA GLN A 112 8.75 9.54 0.48
C GLN A 112 10.16 9.23 0.04
N LEU A 113 10.33 8.88 -1.23
CA LEU A 113 11.63 8.74 -1.85
C LEU A 113 11.92 9.97 -2.69
N TRP A 114 13.10 10.54 -2.52
CA TRP A 114 13.61 11.70 -3.23
C TRP A 114 14.90 11.37 -3.95
N ILE A 115 15.07 11.90 -5.16
CA ILE A 115 16.25 11.71 -5.99
C ILE A 115 16.91 13.07 -6.24
N TYR A 116 18.20 13.16 -5.93
CA TYR A 116 19.02 14.30 -6.30
C TYR A 116 19.68 14.02 -7.65
N ASP A 117 19.51 14.97 -8.56
CA ASP A 117 20.01 14.92 -9.92
C ASP A 117 21.15 15.94 -10.08
N LEU A 118 22.31 15.49 -10.55
CA LEU A 118 23.52 16.31 -10.67
C LEU A 118 23.37 17.42 -11.74
N LYS A 119 22.36 17.29 -12.61
CA LYS A 119 22.06 18.26 -13.66
C LYS A 119 21.04 19.32 -13.24
N ARG A 120 20.49 19.19 -12.03
CA ARG A 120 19.58 20.17 -11.41
C ARG A 120 20.27 20.96 -10.30
N ASP A 121 19.55 21.97 -9.81
CA ASP A 121 19.90 22.59 -8.54
C ASP A 121 19.86 21.54 -7.42
N ASN A 122 20.99 21.39 -6.74
CA ASN A 122 21.18 20.43 -5.66
C ASN A 122 20.25 20.68 -4.46
N ASN A 123 19.62 21.84 -4.36
CA ASN A 123 18.69 22.15 -3.27
C ASN A 123 17.26 21.63 -3.50
N HIS A 124 16.94 21.16 -4.71
CA HIS A 124 15.59 20.75 -5.08
C HIS A 124 15.56 19.31 -5.58
N PRO A 125 15.50 18.32 -4.67
CA PRO A 125 15.38 16.94 -5.08
C PRO A 125 14.00 16.65 -5.67
N VAL A 126 13.94 15.67 -6.56
CA VAL A 126 12.71 15.25 -7.25
C VAL A 126 12.01 14.16 -6.44
N LEU A 127 10.72 14.34 -6.17
CA LEU A 127 9.88 13.32 -5.54
C LEU A 127 9.70 12.15 -6.50
N ALA A 128 10.01 10.94 -6.05
CA ALA A 128 9.99 9.74 -6.89
C ALA A 128 9.09 8.61 -6.40
N ALA A 129 8.72 8.60 -5.11
CA ALA A 129 7.68 7.71 -4.62
C ALA A 129 7.04 8.24 -3.34
N ASN A 130 5.78 7.88 -3.12
CA ASN A 130 5.13 7.93 -1.81
C ASN A 130 4.73 6.50 -1.46
N PHE A 131 4.99 6.06 -0.24
CA PHE A 131 4.70 4.69 0.19
C PHE A 131 4.50 4.61 1.70
N TYR A 132 3.96 3.47 2.14
CA TYR A 132 3.74 3.15 3.55
C TYR A 132 4.62 1.97 3.94
N GLY A 133 4.87 1.84 5.24
CA GLY A 133 5.49 0.65 5.84
C GLY A 133 4.50 -0.51 5.88
N SER A 134 4.87 -1.56 6.60
CA SER A 134 3.97 -2.67 6.90
C SER A 134 4.04 -3.01 8.39
N GLU A 135 2.91 -3.44 8.97
CA GLU A 135 2.86 -3.95 10.36
C GLU A 135 3.73 -5.19 10.58
N ALA A 136 4.08 -5.93 9.53
CA ALA A 136 4.91 -7.11 9.64
C ALA A 136 6.40 -6.74 9.61
N ASP A 137 7.05 -6.78 10.78
CA ASP A 137 8.46 -6.46 11.00
C ASP A 137 9.46 -7.22 10.09
N THR A 138 9.05 -8.35 9.51
CA THR A 138 9.89 -9.16 8.60
C THR A 138 9.48 -9.06 7.14
N SER A 139 8.43 -8.31 6.81
CA SER A 139 7.92 -8.23 5.44
C SER A 139 8.92 -7.53 4.53
N SER A 140 9.11 -8.10 3.34
CA SER A 140 9.83 -7.45 2.26
C SER A 140 8.88 -7.15 1.12
N TYR A 141 8.93 -5.90 0.66
CA TYR A 141 8.08 -5.39 -0.40
C TYR A 141 8.88 -4.45 -1.30
N ILE A 142 8.34 -4.25 -2.50
CA ILE A 142 8.95 -3.42 -3.53
C ILE A 142 8.06 -2.21 -3.77
N VAL A 143 8.69 -1.05 -3.89
CA VAL A 143 8.09 0.23 -4.23
C VAL A 143 8.59 0.62 -5.62
N SER A 144 7.67 0.98 -6.52
CA SER A 144 8.04 1.53 -7.83
C SER A 144 8.54 2.96 -7.68
N ILE A 145 9.64 3.28 -8.36
CA ILE A 145 10.22 4.62 -8.41
C ILE A 145 9.76 5.28 -9.71
N LYS A 146 8.93 6.32 -9.59
CA LYS A 146 8.39 7.11 -10.70
C LYS A 146 8.60 8.59 -10.39
N PRO A 147 9.75 9.17 -10.77
CA PRO A 147 10.03 10.58 -10.59
C PRO A 147 8.95 11.46 -11.21
N THR A 148 8.60 12.56 -10.53
CA THR A 148 7.70 13.57 -11.10
C THR A 148 8.34 14.35 -12.25
N GLU A 149 9.66 14.28 -12.37
CA GLU A 149 10.44 14.91 -13.43
C GLU A 149 11.59 14.01 -13.89
N ASN A 150 12.05 14.18 -15.13
CA ASN A 150 13.12 13.37 -15.75
C ASN A 150 14.45 13.50 -15.00
N ILE A 151 15.09 12.40 -14.58
CA ILE A 151 16.37 12.40 -13.85
C ILE A 151 17.53 12.07 -14.79
N GLU A 152 18.44 13.00 -15.03
CA GLU A 152 19.57 12.74 -15.94
C GLU A 152 20.70 11.97 -15.25
N LYS A 153 21.13 12.43 -14.07
CA LYS A 153 22.26 11.86 -13.35
C LYS A 153 21.98 11.80 -11.85
N ALA A 154 21.28 10.75 -11.43
CA ALA A 154 21.06 10.47 -10.02
C ALA A 154 22.40 10.29 -9.29
N PHE A 155 22.62 11.02 -8.19
CA PHE A 155 23.83 10.88 -7.37
C PHE A 155 23.54 10.70 -5.87
N LYS A 156 22.30 10.89 -5.44
CA LYS A 156 21.89 10.68 -4.05
C LYS A 156 20.39 10.40 -3.99
N PHE A 157 20.03 9.43 -3.18
CA PHE A 157 18.66 9.06 -2.86
C PHE A 157 18.41 9.31 -1.38
N VAL A 158 17.24 9.85 -1.05
CA VAL A 158 16.86 10.13 0.34
C VAL A 158 15.45 9.61 0.56
N VAL A 159 15.28 8.75 1.56
CA VAL A 159 13.96 8.43 2.06
C VAL A 159 13.66 9.36 3.23
N THR A 160 12.52 10.01 3.19
CA THR A 160 12.05 10.90 4.25
C THR A 160 10.72 10.42 4.83
N LYS A 161 10.44 10.84 6.06
CA LYS A 161 9.17 10.69 6.76
C LYS A 161 8.47 12.05 6.78
N SER A 162 7.20 12.10 6.34
CA SER A 162 6.43 13.35 6.32
C SER A 162 4.96 13.12 6.64
N LEU A 163 4.24 14.20 6.98
CA LEU A 163 2.79 14.17 7.11
C LEU A 163 2.14 13.86 5.75
N ILE A 164 1.02 13.15 5.74
CA ILE A 164 0.30 12.81 4.50
C ILE A 164 -0.08 14.06 3.70
N SER A 165 -0.43 15.15 4.39
CA SER A 165 -0.77 16.45 3.80
C SER A 165 0.41 17.20 3.19
N ASN A 166 1.63 16.73 3.43
CA ASN A 166 2.85 17.36 2.96
C ASN A 166 3.40 16.61 1.72
N SER A 167 3.95 17.38 0.78
CA SER A 167 4.66 16.89 -0.40
C SER A 167 5.95 17.66 -0.68
N LYS A 168 6.41 18.50 0.24
CA LYS A 168 7.64 19.30 0.13
C LYS A 168 8.77 18.63 0.89
N PHE A 169 9.97 18.71 0.33
CA PHE A 169 11.17 18.09 0.90
C PHE A 169 11.60 18.79 2.19
N GLU A 170 11.49 20.12 2.25
CA GLU A 170 11.93 20.97 3.35
C GLU A 170 11.19 20.69 4.67
N ASP A 171 9.96 20.21 4.54
CA ASP A 171 9.07 19.89 5.64
C ASP A 171 9.12 18.38 6.01
N ALA A 172 10.06 17.62 5.41
CA ALA A 172 10.21 16.18 5.60
C ALA A 172 11.48 15.81 6.38
N GLU A 173 11.39 14.78 7.22
CA GLU A 173 12.49 14.31 8.07
C GLU A 173 13.28 13.20 7.34
N PRO A 174 14.56 13.38 7.02
CA PRO A 174 15.37 12.33 6.38
C PRO A 174 15.60 11.14 7.31
N ILE A 175 15.37 9.91 6.82
CA ILE A 175 15.52 8.67 7.59
C ILE A 175 16.51 7.69 6.97
N PHE A 176 16.61 7.65 5.64
CA PHE A 176 17.61 6.84 4.93
C PHE A 176 18.28 7.65 3.84
N PHE A 177 19.54 7.32 3.58
CA PHE A 177 20.34 7.88 2.50
C PHE A 177 20.89 6.73 1.67
N ALA A 178 21.10 6.96 0.38
CA ALA A 178 21.76 6.04 -0.53
C ALA A 178 22.55 6.85 -1.57
N GLN A 179 23.78 6.43 -1.89
CA GLN A 179 24.64 7.08 -2.88
C GLN A 179 25.23 6.03 -3.83
N PRO A 180 25.05 6.18 -5.16
CA PRO A 180 25.70 5.38 -6.21
C PRO A 180 27.21 5.27 -6.09
#